data_AF-A0A1M7RNR3-F1
#
_entry.id   AF-A0A1M7RNR3-F1
#
_cell.length_a   1.000
_cell.length_b   1.000
_cell.length_c   1.000
_cell.angle_alpha   90.00
_cell.angle_beta   90.00
_cell.angle_gamma   90.00
#
_symmetry.space_group_name_H-M   'P 1'
#
loop_
_entity.id
_entity.type
_entity.pdbx_description
1 polymer ?
#
loop_
_entity_poly.entity_id
_entity_poly.type
_entity_poly.pdbx_seq_one_letter_code
_entity_poly.pdbx_strand_id
1 'polypeptide(L)'
;MVGCVAVLRELAGEDLGGLPDSAQLGRVEDWEEIVRVAQAGLAEAVGAVHRRGAVAYNGAPSTKAWLQGSLRMTSGEASALVDTARRLPVLPRFAAALSAGTVSFGHVKVAAWLARKVDAVDPDLVPVAEEMLFENAHRLSCSELRQIAKRILEHLLPAKDHPP
;
A
#
# COMPACT_ATOMS: atom_id res chain seq x y z
N MET A 1 -8.84 10.96 16.30
CA MET A 1 -7.42 10.90 15.88
C MET A 1 -6.44 11.31 16.98
N VAL A 2 -6.54 12.52 17.57
CA VAL A 2 -5.58 13.01 18.58
C VAL A 2 -5.45 12.10 19.80
N GLY A 3 -6.55 11.54 20.32
CA GLY A 3 -6.52 10.59 21.44
C GLY A 3 -5.85 9.25 21.13
N CYS A 4 -5.97 8.74 19.90
CA CYS A 4 -5.34 7.49 19.49
C CYS A 4 -3.80 7.62 19.45
N VAL A 5 -3.28 8.74 18.92
CA VAL A 5 -1.83 9.00 18.89
C VAL A 5 -1.24 9.12 20.29
N ALA A 6 -1.98 9.66 21.26
CA ALA A 6 -1.52 9.72 22.64
C ALA A 6 -1.36 8.31 23.26
N VAL A 7 -2.37 7.44 23.08
CA VAL A 7 -2.33 6.04 23.56
C VAL A 7 -1.17 5.28 22.90
N LEU A 8 -0.98 5.42 21.58
CA LEU A 8 0.13 4.77 20.89
C LEU A 8 1.50 5.25 21.41
N ARG A 9 1.63 6.53 21.77
CA ARG A 9 2.89 7.04 22.35
C ARG A 9 3.15 6.49 23.74
N GLU A 10 2.10 6.33 24.55
CA GLU A 10 2.20 5.70 25.87
C GLU A 10 2.66 4.25 25.74
N LEU A 11 2.00 3.46 24.88
CA LEU A 11 2.39 2.09 24.56
C LEU A 11 3.85 2.02 24.07
N ALA A 12 4.26 2.92 23.17
CA ALA A 12 5.62 2.93 22.65
C ALA A 12 6.70 3.22 23.72
N GLY A 13 6.31 3.80 24.86
CA GLY A 13 7.22 4.15 25.96
C GLY A 13 7.36 3.10 27.06
N GLU A 14 6.67 1.95 26.97
CA GLU A 14 6.76 0.89 27.97
C GLU A 14 8.17 0.27 28.04
N ASP A 15 8.62 -0.06 29.25
CA ASP A 15 9.90 -0.75 29.46
C ASP A 15 9.82 -2.20 28.96
N LEU A 16 10.71 -2.54 28.03
CA LEU A 16 10.78 -3.85 27.39
C LEU A 16 11.72 -4.82 28.13
N GLY A 17 12.57 -4.32 29.03
CA GLY A 17 13.68 -5.09 29.62
C GLY A 17 13.26 -6.26 30.50
N GLY A 18 12.02 -6.25 31.01
CA GLY A 18 11.46 -7.32 31.84
C GLY A 18 10.60 -8.34 31.10
N LEU A 19 10.41 -8.20 29.78
CA LEU A 19 9.49 -9.05 29.02
C LEU A 19 10.14 -10.40 28.65
N PRO A 20 9.44 -11.53 28.83
CA PRO A 20 9.89 -12.80 28.28
C PRO A 20 9.89 -12.76 26.74
N ASP A 21 10.75 -13.55 26.11
CA ASP A 21 10.93 -13.56 24.64
C ASP A 21 9.61 -13.70 23.87
N SER A 22 8.69 -14.56 24.33
CA SER A 22 7.37 -14.72 23.70
C SER A 22 6.51 -13.45 23.75
N ALA A 23 6.59 -12.68 24.83
CA ALA A 23 5.90 -11.40 24.95
C ALA A 23 6.56 -10.33 24.07
N GLN A 24 7.89 -10.38 23.90
CA GLN A 24 8.58 -9.50 22.97
C GLN A 24 8.17 -9.78 21.52
N LEU A 25 8.06 -11.06 21.13
CA LEU A 25 7.59 -11.44 19.79
C LEU A 25 6.14 -11.02 19.55
N GLY A 26 5.22 -11.34 20.48
CA GLY A 26 3.82 -10.93 20.36
C GLY A 26 3.66 -9.41 20.25
N ARG A 27 4.48 -8.64 20.98
CA ARG A 27 4.49 -7.18 20.88
C ARG A 27 4.88 -6.68 19.48
N VAL A 28 5.82 -7.34 18.80
CA VAL A 28 6.17 -6.98 17.41
C VAL A 28 4.99 -7.25 16.48
N GLU A 29 4.25 -8.34 16.68
CA GLU A 29 3.05 -8.66 15.91
C GLU A 29 1.95 -7.60 16.11
N ASP A 30 1.70 -7.20 17.36
CA ASP A 30 0.73 -6.14 17.70
C ASP A 30 1.09 -4.79 17.05
N TRP A 31 2.37 -4.39 17.12
CA TRP A 31 2.82 -3.15 16.50
C TRP A 31 2.74 -3.17 14.99
N GLU A 32 3.03 -4.32 14.37
CA GLU A 32 2.88 -4.49 12.94
C GLU A 32 1.40 -4.38 12.50
N GLU A 33 0.46 -4.92 13.28
CA GLU A 33 -0.98 -4.71 13.03
C GLU A 33 -1.35 -3.23 13.09
N ILE A 34 -0.89 -2.51 14.12
CA ILE A 34 -1.09 -1.05 14.25
C ILE A 34 -0.52 -0.31 13.04
N VAL A 35 0.69 -0.65 12.61
CA VAL A 35 1.35 -0.03 11.45
C VAL A 35 0.53 -0.26 10.18
N ARG A 36 0.00 -1.47 9.97
CA ARG A 36 -0.82 -1.78 8.79
C ARG A 36 -2.11 -0.96 8.76
N VAL A 37 -2.84 -0.88 9.87
CA VAL A 37 -4.07 -0.09 9.96
C VAL A 37 -3.77 1.41 9.76
N ALA A 38 -2.69 1.92 10.36
CA ALA A 38 -2.28 3.30 10.20
C ALA A 38 -1.89 3.62 8.73
N GLN A 39 -1.16 2.72 8.08
CA GLN A 39 -0.80 2.84 6.66
C GLN A 39 -2.04 2.78 5.76
N ALA A 40 -3.02 1.93 6.07
CA ALA A 40 -4.30 1.88 5.36
C ALA A 40 -5.03 3.23 5.41
N GLY A 41 -5.17 3.78 6.62
CA GLY A 41 -5.81 5.09 6.83
C GLY A 41 -5.07 6.22 6.12
N LEU A 42 -3.73 6.22 6.16
CA LEU A 42 -2.92 7.20 5.44
C LEU A 42 -3.10 7.08 3.92
N ALA A 43 -3.10 5.86 3.37
CA ALA A 43 -3.28 5.63 1.94
C ALA A 43 -4.66 6.11 1.46
N GLU A 44 -5.73 5.81 2.19
CA GLU A 44 -7.08 6.28 1.82
C GLU A 44 -7.17 7.81 1.90
N ALA A 45 -6.63 8.43 2.97
CA ALA A 45 -6.61 9.88 3.12
C ALA A 45 -5.83 10.56 1.97
N VAL A 46 -4.65 10.05 1.62
CA VAL A 46 -3.85 10.56 0.50
C VAL A 46 -4.59 10.35 -0.83
N GLY A 47 -5.27 9.22 -1.01
CA GLY A 47 -6.08 8.94 -2.18
C GLY A 47 -7.22 9.96 -2.33
N ALA A 48 -7.94 10.25 -1.25
CA ALA A 48 -9.01 11.25 -1.23
C ALA A 48 -8.48 12.66 -1.52
N VAL A 49 -7.36 13.05 -0.89
CA VAL A 49 -6.68 14.34 -1.14
C VAL A 49 -6.24 14.47 -2.59
N HIS A 50 -5.67 13.40 -3.16
CA HIS A 50 -5.21 13.36 -4.54
C HIS A 50 -6.36 13.51 -5.53
N ARG A 51 -7.43 12.71 -5.38
CA ARG A 51 -8.60 12.74 -6.27
C ARG A 51 -9.29 14.11 -6.29
N ARG A 52 -9.32 14.80 -5.14
CA ARG A 52 -9.94 16.14 -5.02
C ARG A 52 -9.00 17.30 -5.38
N GLY A 53 -7.70 17.05 -5.59
CA GLY A 53 -6.71 18.12 -5.73
C GLY A 53 -6.58 19.00 -4.49
N ALA A 54 -6.93 18.49 -3.30
CA ALA A 54 -7.13 19.30 -2.09
C ALA A 54 -5.87 20.03 -1.61
N VAL A 55 -4.68 19.56 -2.01
CA VAL A 55 -3.39 20.20 -1.70
C VAL A 55 -3.24 21.61 -2.29
N ALA A 56 -4.05 21.97 -3.29
CA ALA A 56 -4.10 23.33 -3.82
C ALA A 56 -4.51 24.35 -2.74
N TYR A 57 -5.27 23.94 -1.72
CA TYR A 57 -5.58 24.76 -0.54
C TYR A 57 -4.32 25.23 0.19
N ASN A 58 -3.25 24.41 0.19
CA ASN A 58 -1.96 24.75 0.77
C ASN A 58 -0.99 25.38 -0.25
N GLY A 59 -1.45 25.76 -1.44
CA GLY A 59 -0.61 26.29 -2.52
C GLY A 59 0.38 25.27 -3.11
N ALA A 60 0.22 23.98 -2.83
CA ALA A 60 1.12 22.96 -3.36
C ALA A 60 0.70 22.55 -4.78
N PRO A 61 1.64 22.45 -5.74
CA PRO A 61 1.33 22.18 -7.14
C PRO A 61 0.93 20.73 -7.42
N SER A 62 1.16 19.81 -6.49
CA SER A 62 0.75 18.41 -6.59
C SER A 62 0.73 17.75 -5.21
N THR A 63 0.01 16.63 -5.10
CA THR A 63 -0.02 15.84 -3.85
C THR A 63 1.37 15.38 -3.45
N LYS A 64 2.18 14.95 -4.43
CA LYS A 64 3.57 14.53 -4.21
C LYS A 64 4.45 15.67 -3.70
N ALA A 65 4.29 16.89 -4.22
CA ALA A 65 5.02 18.06 -3.74
C ALA A 65 4.61 18.43 -2.30
N TRP A 66 3.32 18.36 -2.01
CA TRP A 66 2.80 18.60 -0.67
C TRP A 66 3.33 17.60 0.37
N LEU A 67 3.35 16.30 0.04
CA LEU A 67 3.89 15.25 0.91
C LEU A 67 5.38 15.47 1.22
N GLN A 68 6.18 15.83 0.21
CA GLN A 68 7.61 16.11 0.41
C GLN A 68 7.82 17.38 1.26
N GLY A 69 7.12 18.47 0.93
CA GLY A 69 7.28 19.75 1.62
C GLY A 69 6.76 19.72 3.05
N SER A 70 5.56 19.19 3.24
CA SER A 70 4.83 19.26 4.52
C SER A 70 5.12 18.08 5.45
N LEU A 71 5.31 16.87 4.90
CA LEU A 71 5.51 15.65 5.69
C LEU A 71 6.97 15.13 5.64
N ARG A 72 7.88 15.88 5.01
CA ARG A 72 9.31 15.54 4.89
C ARG A 72 9.60 14.18 4.27
N MET A 73 8.66 13.67 3.47
CA MET A 73 8.88 12.44 2.70
C MET A 73 9.93 12.67 1.62
N THR A 74 10.74 11.66 1.34
CA THR A 74 11.56 11.61 0.13
C THR A 74 10.68 11.56 -1.12
N SER A 75 11.28 11.88 -2.28
CA SER A 75 10.59 11.74 -3.57
C SER A 75 10.10 10.30 -3.82
N GLY A 76 10.86 9.29 -3.36
CA GLY A 76 10.51 7.88 -3.49
C GLY A 76 9.29 7.50 -2.65
N GLU A 77 9.28 7.87 -1.37
CA GLU A 77 8.15 7.62 -0.46
C GLU A 77 6.87 8.29 -0.95
N ALA A 78 6.94 9.58 -1.30
CA ALA A 78 5.79 10.33 -1.77
C ALA A 78 5.23 9.76 -3.07
N SER A 79 6.10 9.34 -4.01
CA SER A 79 5.65 8.70 -5.27
C SER A 79 4.96 7.37 -4.98
N ALA A 80 5.59 6.50 -4.19
CA ALA A 80 5.03 5.20 -3.86
C ALA A 80 3.67 5.32 -3.15
N LEU A 81 3.54 6.27 -2.23
CA LEU A 81 2.29 6.49 -1.50
C LEU A 81 1.18 6.99 -2.43
N VAL A 82 1.42 8.03 -3.23
CA VAL A 82 0.42 8.56 -4.18
C VAL A 82 0.05 7.51 -5.23
N ASP A 83 1.03 6.80 -5.79
CA ASP A 83 0.78 5.77 -6.81
C ASP A 83 -0.04 4.59 -6.30
N THR A 84 0.17 4.20 -5.05
CA THR A 84 -0.58 3.12 -4.42
C THR A 84 -1.98 3.60 -4.05
N ALA A 85 -2.08 4.74 -3.36
CA ALA A 85 -3.33 5.32 -2.91
C ALA A 85 -4.32 5.59 -4.04
N ARG A 86 -3.85 6.11 -5.19
CA ARG A 86 -4.73 6.41 -6.33
C ARG A 86 -5.30 5.17 -7.01
N ARG A 87 -4.72 3.98 -6.78
CA ARG A 87 -5.12 2.71 -7.41
C ARG A 87 -5.99 1.84 -6.52
N LEU A 88 -6.10 2.13 -5.23
CA LEU A 88 -7.01 1.41 -4.33
C LEU A 88 -8.45 1.28 -4.86
N PRO A 89 -9.05 2.29 -5.53
CA PRO A 89 -10.42 2.15 -6.06
C PRO A 89 -10.58 1.08 -7.14
N VAL A 90 -9.53 0.75 -7.89
CA VAL A 90 -9.54 -0.32 -8.92
C VAL A 90 -8.96 -1.63 -8.39
N LEU A 91 -8.63 -1.68 -7.09
CA LEU A 91 -8.10 -2.83 -6.38
C LEU A 91 -8.93 -3.10 -5.11
N PRO A 92 -10.25 -3.37 -5.22
CA PRO A 92 -11.14 -3.52 -4.07
C PRO A 92 -10.75 -4.65 -3.10
N ARG A 93 -10.18 -5.76 -3.58
CA ARG A 93 -9.77 -6.89 -2.71
C ARG A 93 -8.57 -6.48 -1.86
N PHE A 94 -7.56 -5.87 -2.47
CA PHE A 94 -6.40 -5.36 -1.74
C PHE A 94 -6.75 -4.18 -0.85
N ALA A 95 -7.70 -3.31 -1.25
CA ALA A 95 -8.17 -2.21 -0.42
C ALA A 95 -8.87 -2.73 0.85
N ALA A 96 -9.77 -3.71 0.72
CA ALA A 96 -10.44 -4.34 1.84
C ALA A 96 -9.46 -5.05 2.78
N ALA A 97 -8.52 -5.83 2.23
CA ALA A 97 -7.51 -6.54 3.01
C ALA A 97 -6.54 -5.59 3.72
N LEU A 98 -6.15 -4.48 3.08
CA LEU A 98 -5.32 -3.45 3.71
C LEU A 98 -6.06 -2.79 4.88
N SER A 99 -7.33 -2.43 4.68
CA SER A 99 -8.16 -1.86 5.75
C SER A 99 -8.39 -2.82 6.91
N ALA A 100 -8.41 -4.12 6.64
CA ALA A 100 -8.52 -5.18 7.65
C ALA A 100 -7.19 -5.56 8.31
N GLY A 101 -6.06 -4.98 7.86
CA GLY A 101 -4.72 -5.31 8.39
C GLY A 101 -4.19 -6.69 7.99
N THR A 102 -4.90 -7.43 7.13
CA THR A 102 -4.53 -8.81 6.75
C THR A 102 -3.43 -8.86 5.68
N VAL A 103 -3.18 -7.74 4.98
CA VAL A 103 -2.02 -7.56 4.10
C VAL A 103 -1.29 -6.27 4.43
N SER A 104 0.04 -6.28 4.30
CA SER A 104 0.85 -5.06 4.45
C SER A 104 0.72 -4.11 3.25
N PHE A 105 1.08 -2.84 3.45
CA PHE A 105 1.16 -1.84 2.37
C PHE A 105 2.13 -2.27 1.25
N GLY A 106 3.14 -3.09 1.57
CA GLY A 106 4.05 -3.68 0.59
C GLY A 106 3.34 -4.57 -0.43
N HIS A 107 2.36 -5.37 0.00
CA HIS A 107 1.56 -6.20 -0.92
C HIS A 107 0.72 -5.32 -1.85
N VAL A 108 0.11 -4.27 -1.30
CA VAL A 108 -0.71 -3.34 -2.08
C VAL A 108 0.14 -2.56 -3.09
N LYS A 109 1.39 -2.20 -2.76
CA LYS A 109 2.34 -1.63 -3.73
C LYS A 109 2.60 -2.58 -4.91
N VAL A 110 2.68 -3.89 -4.68
CA VAL A 110 2.82 -4.88 -5.76
C VAL A 110 1.56 -4.93 -6.62
N ALA A 111 0.38 -4.96 -6.02
CA ALA A 111 -0.89 -4.93 -6.73
C ALA A 111 -1.07 -3.64 -7.54
N ALA A 112 -0.78 -2.49 -6.96
CA ALA A 112 -0.80 -1.19 -7.62
C ALA A 112 0.19 -1.11 -8.80
N TRP A 113 1.38 -1.72 -8.66
CA TRP A 113 2.32 -1.85 -9.77
C TRP A 113 1.74 -2.70 -10.91
N LEU A 114 1.09 -3.82 -10.59
CA LEU A 114 0.53 -4.74 -11.58
C LEU A 114 -0.62 -4.07 -12.30
N ALA A 115 -1.57 -3.51 -11.56
CA ALA A 115 -2.68 -2.74 -12.09
C ALA A 115 -2.20 -1.66 -13.05
N ARG A 116 -1.17 -0.87 -12.68
CA ARG A 116 -0.60 0.15 -13.59
C ARG A 116 -0.10 -0.42 -14.91
N LYS A 117 0.52 -1.60 -14.89
CA LYS A 117 1.09 -2.22 -16.08
C LYS A 117 0.01 -2.81 -16.98
N VAL A 118 -1.02 -3.40 -16.38
CA VAL A 118 -2.17 -3.97 -17.07
C VAL A 118 -3.05 -2.85 -17.64
N ASP A 119 -3.43 -1.87 -16.83
CA ASP A 119 -4.22 -0.69 -17.20
C ASP A 119 -3.63 0.11 -18.39
N ALA A 120 -2.31 0.15 -18.51
CA ALA A 120 -1.63 0.82 -19.62
C ALA A 120 -1.80 0.11 -20.98
N VAL A 121 -2.25 -1.15 -20.99
CA VAL A 121 -2.43 -1.97 -22.19
C VAL A 121 -3.90 -2.32 -22.38
N ASP A 122 -4.55 -2.81 -21.32
CA ASP A 122 -5.96 -3.18 -21.30
C ASP A 122 -6.56 -2.97 -19.89
N PRO A 123 -7.33 -1.89 -19.67
CA PRO A 123 -8.00 -1.62 -18.39
C PRO A 123 -8.98 -2.71 -17.94
N ASP A 124 -9.60 -3.43 -18.88
CA ASP A 124 -10.60 -4.46 -18.57
C ASP A 124 -9.97 -5.70 -17.93
N LEU A 125 -8.65 -5.86 -18.05
CA LEU A 125 -7.88 -6.94 -17.42
C LEU A 125 -7.46 -6.63 -15.97
N VAL A 126 -7.60 -5.39 -15.48
CA VAL A 126 -7.18 -5.03 -14.10
C VAL A 126 -7.90 -5.87 -13.03
N PRO A 127 -9.24 -6.08 -13.08
CA PRO A 127 -9.93 -6.92 -12.10
C PRO A 127 -9.47 -8.39 -12.14
N VAL A 128 -9.15 -8.91 -13.33
CA VAL A 128 -8.64 -10.28 -13.50
C VAL A 128 -7.24 -10.40 -12.89
N ALA A 129 -6.36 -9.43 -13.17
CA ALA A 129 -5.02 -9.38 -12.60
C ALA A 129 -5.03 -9.25 -11.07
N GLU A 130 -5.98 -8.47 -10.52
CA GLU A 130 -6.18 -8.36 -9.08
C GLU A 130 -6.52 -9.72 -8.46
N GLU A 131 -7.55 -10.41 -8.98
CA GLU A 131 -8.00 -11.70 -8.45
C GLU A 131 -6.85 -12.72 -8.42
N MET A 132 -6.19 -12.92 -9.56
CA MET A 132 -5.07 -13.87 -9.67
C MET A 132 -3.94 -13.58 -8.67
N LEU A 133 -3.66 -12.30 -8.42
CA LEU A 133 -2.63 -11.91 -7.46
C LEU A 133 -3.11 -12.10 -6.01
N PHE A 134 -4.37 -11.76 -5.74
CA PHE A 134 -4.95 -11.78 -4.39
C PHE A 134 -5.05 -13.19 -3.80
N GLU A 135 -5.32 -14.21 -4.63
CA GLU A 135 -5.33 -15.64 -4.23
C GLU A 135 -4.03 -16.09 -3.53
N ASN A 136 -2.93 -15.38 -3.77
CA ASN A 136 -1.60 -15.67 -3.25
C ASN A 136 -1.18 -14.75 -2.10
N ALA A 137 -1.90 -13.65 -1.86
CA ALA A 137 -1.45 -12.54 -1.01
C ALA A 137 -1.27 -12.90 0.48
N HIS A 138 -2.03 -13.87 1.00
CA HIS A 138 -1.97 -14.27 2.41
C HIS A 138 -0.87 -15.30 2.70
N ARG A 139 -0.25 -15.89 1.67
CA ARG A 139 0.75 -16.97 1.83
C ARG A 139 2.18 -16.54 1.48
N LEU A 140 2.32 -15.43 0.76
CA LEU A 140 3.58 -15.01 0.16
C LEU A 140 4.05 -13.70 0.77
N SER A 141 5.37 -13.56 0.92
CA SER A 141 5.98 -12.27 1.19
C SER A 141 5.77 -11.30 0.02
N CYS A 142 6.01 -10.00 0.24
CA CYS A 142 5.93 -9.01 -0.83
C CYS A 142 6.91 -9.29 -1.99
N SER A 143 8.06 -9.92 -1.71
CA SER A 143 9.05 -10.32 -2.72
C SER A 143 8.54 -11.45 -3.60
N GLU A 144 7.96 -12.48 -2.98
CA GLU A 144 7.38 -13.62 -3.70
C GLU A 144 6.14 -13.19 -4.49
N LEU A 145 5.27 -12.38 -3.88
CA LEU A 145 4.10 -11.81 -4.55
C LEU A 145 4.52 -10.96 -5.76
N ARG A 146 5.64 -10.23 -5.67
CA ARG A 146 6.22 -9.48 -6.79
C ARG A 146 6.64 -10.38 -7.94
N GLN A 147 7.12 -11.59 -7.67
CA GLN A 147 7.43 -12.58 -8.72
C GLN A 147 6.17 -13.12 -9.38
N ILE A 148 5.14 -13.43 -8.59
CA ILE A 148 3.82 -13.85 -9.11
C ILE A 148 3.21 -12.77 -10.00
N ALA A 149 3.24 -11.50 -9.56
CA ALA A 149 2.74 -10.38 -10.35
C ALA A 149 3.42 -10.27 -11.73
N LYS A 150 4.72 -10.58 -11.85
CA LYS A 150 5.41 -10.59 -13.14
C LYS A 150 4.89 -11.70 -14.05
N ARG A 151 4.70 -12.91 -13.51
CA ARG A 151 4.15 -14.05 -14.27
C ARG A 151 2.71 -13.80 -14.72
N ILE A 152 1.88 -13.20 -13.85
CA ILE A 152 0.52 -12.78 -14.23
C ILE A 152 0.57 -11.78 -15.37
N LEU A 153 1.46 -10.78 -15.29
CA LEU A 153 1.61 -9.79 -16.35
C LEU A 153 1.99 -10.44 -17.69
N GLU A 154 2.95 -11.36 -17.70
CA GLU A 154 3.38 -12.10 -18.89
C GLU A 154 2.26 -13.00 -19.45
N HIS A 155 1.43 -13.58 -18.58
CA HIS A 155 0.31 -14.43 -18.98
C HIS A 155 -0.85 -13.62 -19.58
N LEU A 156 -1.23 -12.51 -18.95
CA LEU A 156 -2.35 -11.66 -19.40
C LEU A 156 -1.99 -10.84 -20.63
N LEU A 157 -0.73 -10.40 -20.69
CA LEU A 157 -0.20 -9.62 -21.80
C LEU A 157 0.97 -10.41 -22.42
N PRO A 158 0.68 -11.55 -23.08
CA PRO A 158 1.71 -12.27 -23.79
C PRO A 158 2.28 -11.32 -24.84
N ALA A 159 3.60 -11.38 -25.04
CA ALA A 159 4.24 -10.62 -26.10
C ALA A 159 3.61 -11.04 -27.43
N LYS A 160 2.65 -10.26 -27.96
CA LYS A 160 2.15 -10.48 -29.32
C LYS A 160 3.21 -9.98 -30.30
N ASP A 161 3.68 -10.92 -31.11
CA ASP A 161 4.15 -10.78 -32.49
C ASP A 161 4.48 -9.34 -32.90
N HIS A 162 5.73 -8.93 -32.67
CA HIS A 162 6.29 -7.83 -33.46
C HIS A 162 6.34 -8.30 -34.92
N PRO A 163 5.64 -7.64 -35.87
CA PRO A 163 6.03 -7.82 -37.26
C PRO A 163 7.48 -7.31 -37.43
N PRO A 164 8.23 -7.90 -38.37
CA PRO A 164 9.65 -7.59 -38.56
C PRO A 164 9.92 -6.12 -38.87
#